data_AF-A0A1H8M0N8-F1
#
_entry.id   AF-A0A1H8M0N8-F1
#
_cell.length_a   1.000
_cell.length_b   1.000
_cell.length_c   1.000
_cell.angle_alpha   90.00
_cell.angle_beta   90.00
_cell.angle_gamma   90.00
#
_symmetry.space_group_name_H-M   'P 1'
#
loop_
_entity.id
_entity.type
_entity.pdbx_description
1 polymer ?
#
loop_
_entity_poly.entity_id
_entity_poly.type
_entity_poly.pdbx_seq_one_letter_code
_entity_poly.pdbx_strand_id
1 'polypeptide(L)' 'MDFSKINGAKFVELSTAIDNFTAQALYEKIGFVRQLPETDFYTYRLEV' A
#
# COMPACT_ATOMS: atom_id res chain seq x y z
N MET A 1 -8.84 4.65 9.79
CA MET A 1 -8.82 5.26 8.44
C MET A 1 -9.27 6.72 8.44
N ASP A 2 -9.44 7.33 9.62
CA ASP A 2 -10.06 8.63 9.76
C ASP A 2 -9.12 9.78 9.36
N PHE A 3 -7.81 9.65 9.61
CA PHE A 3 -6.84 10.69 9.27
C PHE A 3 -6.77 10.97 7.74
N SER A 4 -6.79 9.93 6.90
CA SER A 4 -6.76 10.09 5.44
C SER A 4 -8.06 10.68 4.89
N LYS A 5 -9.22 10.27 5.43
CA LYS A 5 -10.53 10.82 5.05
C LYS A 5 -10.65 12.30 5.40
N ILE A 6 -10.22 12.66 6.61
CA ILE A 6 -10.29 14.04 7.13
C ILE A 6 -9.41 14.99 6.31
N ASN A 7 -8.29 14.52 5.76
CA ASN A 7 -7.40 15.33 4.93
C ASN A 7 -7.73 15.31 3.43
N GLY A 8 -8.85 14.69 3.03
CA GLY A 8 -9.24 14.58 1.62
C GLY A 8 -8.27 13.72 0.78
N ALA A 9 -7.54 12.80 1.40
CA ALA A 9 -6.64 11.91 0.69
C ALA A 9 -7.45 10.91 -0.13
N LYS A 10 -7.16 10.85 -1.44
CA LYS A 10 -7.86 9.96 -2.39
C LYS A 10 -7.48 8.49 -2.20
N PHE A 11 -6.27 8.22 -1.71
CA PHE A 11 -5.76 6.89 -1.43
C PHE A 11 -4.57 7.00 -0.45
N VAL A 12 -4.24 5.89 0.20
CA VAL A 12 -3.00 5.70 0.95
C VAL A 12 -2.06 4.86 0.11
N GLU A 13 -0.81 5.30 -0.05
CA GLU A 13 0.23 4.56 -0.76
C GLU A 13 1.37 4.18 0.20
N LEU A 14 1.87 2.96 0.06
CA LEU A 14 2.99 2.42 0.82
C LEU A 14 3.96 1.72 -0.14
N SER A 15 5.27 1.90 0.08
CA SER A 15 6.31 1.19 -0.67
C SER A 15 7.12 0.28 0.25
N THR A 16 7.48 -0.91 -0.22
CA THR A 16 8.29 -1.90 0.51
C THR A 16 9.26 -2.60 -0.43
N ALA A 17 10.35 -3.13 0.12
CA ALA A 17 11.27 -3.96 -0.65
C ALA A 17 10.59 -5.26 -1.13
N ILE A 18 11.03 -5.75 -2.29
CA ILE A 18 10.46 -6.94 -2.96
C ILE A 18 10.68 -8.25 -2.19
N ASP A 19 11.63 -8.26 -1.26
CA ASP A 19 11.99 -9.38 -0.40
C ASP A 19 11.36 -9.28 1.01
N ASN A 20 10.68 -8.18 1.32
CA ASN A 20 10.00 -7.99 2.59
C ASN A 20 8.62 -8.66 2.56
N PHE A 21 8.61 -10.00 2.51
CA PHE A 21 7.39 -10.82 2.45
C PHE A 21 6.44 -10.57 3.62
N THR A 22 6.97 -10.24 4.80
CA THR A 22 6.19 -9.91 5.99
C THR A 22 5.33 -8.66 5.76
N ALA A 23 5.91 -7.58 5.20
CA ALA A 23 5.18 -6.36 4.90
C ALA A 23 4.17 -6.57 3.77
N GLN A 24 4.53 -7.31 2.73
CA GLN A 24 3.65 -7.63 1.61
C GLN A 24 2.37 -8.34 2.09
N ALA A 25 2.54 -9.42 2.87
CA ALA A 25 1.42 -10.17 3.43
C ALA A 25 0.55 -9.32 4.37
N LEU A 26 1.16 -8.39 5.13
CA LEU A 26 0.43 -7.47 5.99
C LEU A 26 -0.43 -6.50 5.16
N TYR A 27 0.13 -5.89 4.12
CA TYR A 27 -0.57 -4.92 3.28
C TYR A 27 -1.74 -5.57 2.53
N GLU A 28 -1.53 -6.75 1.96
CA GLU A 28 -2.57 -7.54 1.30
C GLU A 28 -3.70 -7.92 2.27
N LYS A 29 -3.36 -8.30 3.51
CA LYS A 29 -4.35 -8.61 4.56
C LYS A 29 -5.16 -7.38 4.98
N ILE A 30 -4.56 -6.19 4.98
CA ILE A 30 -5.25 -4.92 5.29
C ILE A 30 -6.15 -4.48 4.12
N GLY A 31 -5.94 -5.02 2.91
CA GLY A 31 -6.72 -4.71 1.72
C GLY A 31 -6.02 -3.74 0.75
N PHE A 32 -4.73 -3.49 0.93
CA PHE A 32 -3.96 -2.76 -0.07
C PHE A 32 -3.77 -3.61 -1.33
N VAL A 33 -3.80 -2.96 -2.48
CA VAL A 33 -3.61 -3.59 -3.80
C VAL A 33 -2.23 -3.20 -4.34
N ARG A 34 -1.42 -4.21 -4.67
CA ARG A 34 -0.11 -4.02 -5.29
C ARG A 34 -0.27 -3.39 -6.69
N GLN A 35 0.50 -2.36 -6.97
CA GLN A 35 0.54 -1.66 -8.25
C GLN A 35 1.62 -2.28 -9.14
N LEU A 36 1.45 -2.25 -10.47
CA LEU A 36 2.45 -2.76 -11.42
C LEU A 36 2.69 -1.71 -12.51
N PRO A 37 3.88 -1.69 -13.16
CA PRO A 37 5.05 -2.55 -12.95
C PRO A 37 6.05 -1.97 -11.94
N GLU A 38 6.77 -2.85 -11.25
CA GLU A 38 7.67 -2.48 -10.16
C GLU A 38 9.02 -3.17 -10.35
N THR A 39 10.10 -2.41 -10.43
CA THR A 39 11.44 -2.93 -10.72
C THR A 39 12.28 -3.16 -9.47
N ASP A 40 12.09 -2.36 -8.42
CA ASP A 40 12.97 -2.36 -7.24
C ASP A 40 12.22 -2.38 -5.89
N PHE A 41 11.00 -1.85 -5.84
CA PHE A 41 10.16 -1.78 -4.64
C PHE A 41 8.72 -2.07 -5.00
N TYR A 42 8.00 -2.80 -4.15
CA TYR A 42 6.57 -2.97 -4.28
C TYR A 42 5.77 -1.82 -3.66
N THR A 43 4.74 -1.39 -4.33
CA THR A 43 3.90 -0.23 -4.03
C THR A 43 2.47 -0.71 -3.91
N TYR A 44 1.87 -0.33 -2.80
CA TYR A 44 0.59 -0.79 -2.34
C TYR A 44 -0.33 0.42 -2.21
N ARG A 45 -1.52 0.37 -2.80
CA ARG A 45 -2.54 1.41 -2.64
C ARG A 45 -3.78 0.90 -1.96
N LEU A 46 -4.30 1.67 -1.03
CA LEU A 46 -5.59 1.47 -0.39
C LEU A 46 -6.47 2.69 -0.67
N GLU A 47 -7.59 2.47 -1.34
CA GLU A 47 -8.60 3.51 -1.53
C GLU A 47 -9.28 3.83 -0.19
N VAL A 48 -9.55 5.11 0.05
CA VAL A 48 -10.04 5.64 1.33
C VAL A 48 -11.52 5.96 1.22
#